data_AF-A0A3P9GYV8-F1
#
_entry.id   AF-A0A3P9GYV8-F1
#
_cell.length_a   1.000
_cell.length_b   1.000
_cell.length_c   1.000
_cell.angle_alpha   90.00
_cell.angle_beta   90.00
_cell.angle_gamma   90.00
#
_symmetry.space_group_name_H-M   'P 1'
#
loop_
_entity.id
_entity.type
_entity.pdbx_description
1 polymer ?
#
loop_
_entity_poly.entity_id
_entity_poly.type
_entity_poly.pdbx_seq_one_letter_code
_entity_poly.pdbx_strand_id
1 'polypeptide(L)'
;MSANESNETSLVSSNCHASTPKESEKGKKDPKRTPLSHLKKVHRSFKSPHHVTEKAKVSHEGEVAELQRRREQLDSEIAQLEAEGYKVEELEHHIKKLHEYNDIKDIGQSLLGRIAALRGTTTRDLYTKFDLALDD
;
A
#
# COMPACT_ATOMS: atom_id res chain seq x y z
N MET A 1 2.78 55.14 20.44
CA MET A 1 4.01 54.36 20.72
C MET A 1 3.86 53.07 19.93
N SER A 2 3.94 53.06 18.59
CA SER A 2 5.00 53.51 17.68
C SER A 2 6.31 52.73 17.83
N ALA A 3 6.54 51.89 16.81
CA ALA A 3 7.76 51.77 16.01
C ALA A 3 9.01 51.10 16.64
N ASN A 4 9.42 49.96 16.09
CA ASN A 4 10.52 49.81 15.11
C ASN A 4 10.77 48.30 14.87
N GLU A 5 10.74 47.72 13.65
CA GLU A 5 11.70 47.86 12.52
C GLU A 5 13.14 47.56 12.97
N SER A 6 13.96 46.67 12.38
CA SER A 6 14.14 46.11 11.03
C SER A 6 14.99 44.82 11.14
N ASN A 7 14.78 43.73 10.39
CA ASN A 7 14.98 43.46 8.94
C ASN A 7 16.44 43.14 8.52
N GLU A 8 16.55 42.29 7.49
CA GLU A 8 17.73 41.86 6.67
C GLU A 8 18.37 40.51 7.03
N THR A 9 18.04 39.39 6.35
CA THR A 9 18.28 38.92 4.95
C THR A 9 19.57 38.12 4.76
N SER A 10 19.44 36.86 4.32
CA SER A 10 20.27 36.18 3.32
C SER A 10 19.63 34.80 3.05
N LEU A 11 18.83 34.62 2.00
CA LEU A 11 19.20 34.27 0.62
C LEU A 11 20.04 32.98 0.50
N VAL A 12 19.39 31.89 0.08
CA VAL A 12 19.88 31.14 -1.09
C VAL A 12 18.70 30.50 -1.82
N SER A 13 18.53 30.98 -3.05
CA SER A 13 17.58 30.50 -4.04
C SER A 13 18.07 29.19 -4.65
N SER A 14 17.15 28.30 -5.00
CA SER A 14 17.39 27.25 -6.00
C SER A 14 16.15 27.11 -6.85
N ASN A 15 16.08 27.94 -7.88
CA ASN A 15 15.08 27.90 -8.92
C ASN A 15 15.75 27.30 -10.16
N CYS A 16 15.43 26.05 -10.51
CA CYS A 16 15.91 25.39 -11.71
C CYS A 16 14.83 25.45 -12.81
N HIS A 17 14.75 26.58 -13.50
CA HIS A 17 14.04 26.69 -14.77
C HIS A 17 14.96 26.25 -15.91
N ALA A 18 14.59 25.17 -16.60
CA ALA A 18 15.19 24.80 -17.86
C ALA A 18 14.60 25.70 -18.97
N SER A 19 15.42 26.59 -19.52
CA SER A 19 15.11 27.40 -20.70
C SER A 19 15.90 26.88 -21.89
N THR A 20 15.22 26.40 -22.92
CA THR A 20 15.80 26.00 -24.21
C THR A 20 16.10 27.22 -25.10
N PRO A 21 17.15 27.17 -25.96
CA PRO A 21 17.68 28.32 -26.66
C PRO A 21 16.92 28.68 -27.94
N LYS A 22 17.13 29.92 -28.37
CA LYS A 22 16.46 30.63 -29.47
C LYS A 22 17.42 30.76 -30.66
N GLU A 23 17.02 30.33 -31.85
CA GLU A 23 17.71 30.58 -33.14
C GLU A 23 16.63 30.56 -34.24
N SER A 24 16.20 31.69 -34.79
CA SER A 24 16.74 32.59 -35.82
C SER A 24 15.91 32.47 -37.11
N GLU A 25 15.33 33.61 -37.52
CA GLU A 25 14.57 33.73 -38.75
C GLU A 25 15.52 33.89 -39.94
N LYS A 26 15.32 33.09 -40.99
CA LYS A 26 15.56 33.49 -42.39
C LYS A 26 15.04 32.44 -43.36
N GLY A 27 14.22 32.90 -44.32
CA GLY A 27 14.06 32.23 -45.62
C GLY A 27 12.63 31.84 -45.96
N LYS A 28 11.87 32.80 -46.52
CA LYS A 28 10.72 32.50 -47.38
C LYS A 28 11.19 31.61 -48.53
N LYS A 29 10.70 30.37 -48.58
CA LYS A 29 10.60 29.57 -49.79
C LYS A 29 9.24 28.90 -49.77
N ASP A 30 8.34 29.35 -50.64
CA ASP A 30 7.05 28.70 -50.84
C ASP A 30 7.30 27.24 -51.26
N PRO A 31 6.76 26.23 -50.54
CA PRO A 31 6.82 24.88 -51.05
C PRO A 31 5.93 24.82 -52.29
N LYS A 32 6.55 24.52 -53.43
CA LYS A 32 5.88 24.31 -54.72
C LYS A 32 4.70 23.35 -54.52
N ARG A 33 3.49 23.84 -54.76
CA ARG A 33 2.25 23.04 -54.72
C ARG A 33 2.39 21.85 -55.66
N THR A 34 2.22 20.65 -55.13
CA THR A 34 2.00 19.44 -55.94
C THR A 34 0.72 19.63 -56.76
N PRO A 35 0.70 19.32 -58.06
CA PRO A 35 -0.52 19.40 -58.83
C PRO A 35 -1.57 18.48 -58.19
N LEU A 36 -2.77 19.03 -58.01
CA LEU A 36 -3.94 18.35 -57.46
C LEU A 36 -4.33 17.20 -58.39
N SER A 37 -3.66 16.06 -58.25
CA SER A 37 -4.10 14.82 -58.85
C SER A 37 -5.39 14.43 -58.13
N HIS A 38 -6.41 14.11 -58.92
CA HIS A 38 -7.78 13.90 -58.49
C HIS A 38 -7.88 13.16 -57.16
N LEU A 39 -8.13 13.92 -56.09
CA LEU A 39 -8.54 13.41 -54.79
C LEU A 39 -9.91 12.78 -55.01
N LYS A 40 -9.92 11.50 -55.42
CA LYS A 40 -11.10 10.66 -55.26
C LYS A 40 -11.49 10.81 -53.79
N LYS A 41 -12.70 11.32 -53.56
CA LYS A 41 -13.25 11.59 -52.23
C LYS A 41 -13.12 10.31 -51.40
N VAL A 42 -12.08 10.22 -50.58
CA VAL A 42 -11.93 9.14 -49.61
C VAL A 42 -12.85 9.50 -48.46
N HIS A 43 -14.15 9.29 -48.68
CA HIS A 43 -15.15 9.29 -47.64
C HIS A 43 -14.97 8.02 -46.80
N ARG A 44 -13.85 7.95 -46.09
CA ARG A 44 -13.62 6.99 -45.02
C ARG A 44 -13.85 7.78 -43.75
N SER A 45 -14.89 7.41 -43.01
CA SER A 45 -15.07 7.83 -41.64
C SER A 45 -13.77 7.58 -40.87
N PHE A 46 -13.24 8.61 -40.22
CA PHE A 46 -12.05 8.53 -39.36
C PHE A 46 -12.29 7.46 -38.31
N LYS A 47 -11.60 6.32 -38.44
CA LYS A 47 -11.60 5.29 -37.41
C LYS A 47 -10.59 5.72 -36.36
N SER A 48 -11.09 6.36 -35.32
CA SER A 48 -10.27 6.62 -34.13
C SER A 48 -9.75 5.28 -33.59
N PRO A 49 -8.50 5.19 -33.07
CA PRO A 49 -8.01 4.04 -32.34
C PRO A 49 -8.75 3.78 -31.01
N HIS A 50 -10.08 3.78 -31.01
CA HIS A 50 -10.81 3.02 -30.02
C HIS A 50 -10.70 1.58 -30.44
N HIS A 51 -9.89 0.83 -29.70
CA HIS A 51 -9.87 -0.62 -29.71
C HIS A 51 -11.28 -1.16 -29.93
N VAL A 52 -11.54 -1.68 -31.13
CA VAL A 52 -12.57 -2.70 -31.31
C VAL A 52 -11.93 -3.96 -30.73
N THR A 53 -11.80 -4.01 -29.41
CA THR A 53 -11.75 -5.28 -28.72
C THR A 53 -13.12 -5.86 -28.97
N GLU A 54 -13.18 -6.91 -29.79
CA GLU A 54 -14.28 -7.84 -29.73
C GLU A 54 -14.37 -8.28 -28.27
N LYS A 55 -15.27 -7.62 -27.53
CA LYS A 55 -15.70 -8.14 -26.25
C LYS A 55 -16.39 -9.43 -26.64
N ALA A 56 -15.68 -10.55 -26.49
CA ALA A 56 -16.28 -11.86 -26.46
C ALA A 56 -17.55 -11.72 -25.62
N LYS A 57 -18.71 -11.94 -26.24
CA LYS A 57 -20.00 -11.93 -25.56
C LYS A 57 -20.01 -13.13 -24.62
N VAL A 58 -19.28 -13.05 -23.52
CA VAL A 58 -19.51 -13.87 -22.35
C VAL A 58 -20.90 -13.46 -21.90
N SER A 59 -21.87 -14.36 -22.05
CA SER A 59 -23.25 -14.11 -21.63
C SER A 59 -23.20 -13.81 -20.14
N HIS A 60 -23.61 -12.60 -19.76
CA HIS A 60 -23.55 -12.12 -18.38
C HIS A 60 -24.30 -13.07 -17.42
N GLU A 61 -25.31 -13.76 -17.92
CA GLU A 61 -26.09 -14.76 -17.19
C GLU A 61 -25.26 -16.00 -16.82
N GLY A 62 -24.33 -16.42 -17.70
CA GLY A 62 -23.43 -17.54 -17.42
C GLY A 62 -22.39 -17.20 -16.35
N GLU A 63 -21.84 -15.98 -16.42
CA GLU A 63 -20.90 -15.46 -15.42
C GLU A 63 -21.60 -15.31 -14.05
N VAL A 64 -22.84 -14.81 -14.02
CA VAL A 64 -23.65 -14.74 -12.80
C VAL A 64 -23.89 -16.13 -12.20
N ALA A 65 -24.21 -17.13 -13.03
CA ALA A 65 -24.43 -18.51 -12.58
C ALA A 65 -23.14 -19.14 -12.02
N GLU A 66 -21.99 -18.90 -12.66
CA GLU A 66 -20.69 -19.37 -12.15
C GLU A 66 -20.32 -18.69 -10.82
N LEU A 67 -20.53 -17.39 -10.71
CA LEU A 67 -20.28 -16.64 -9.47
C LEU A 67 -21.19 -17.10 -8.33
N GLN A 68 -22.47 -17.39 -8.61
CA GLN A 68 -23.40 -17.95 -7.64
C GLN A 68 -22.97 -19.34 -7.16
N ARG A 69 -22.57 -20.22 -8.08
CA ARG A 69 -22.05 -21.54 -7.73
C ARG A 69 -20.78 -21.43 -6.86
N ARG A 70 -19.87 -20.50 -7.19
CA ARG A 70 -18.66 -20.28 -6.40
C ARG A 70 -18.98 -19.75 -5.02
N ARG A 71 -19.96 -18.85 -4.91
CA ARG A 71 -20.45 -18.35 -3.62
C ARG A 71 -20.98 -19.49 -2.76
N GLU A 72 -21.87 -20.33 -3.28
CA GLU A 72 -22.45 -21.46 -2.54
C GLU A 72 -21.38 -22.45 -2.05
N GLN A 73 -20.35 -22.69 -2.87
CA GLN A 73 -19.22 -23.52 -2.48
C GLN A 73 -18.45 -22.89 -1.31
N LEU A 74 -18.16 -21.59 -1.38
CA LEU A 74 -17.46 -20.88 -0.30
C LEU A 74 -18.30 -20.81 0.98
N ASP A 75 -19.61 -20.58 0.87
CA ASP A 75 -20.52 -20.58 2.03
C ASP A 75 -20.55 -21.97 2.71
N SER A 76 -20.46 -23.05 1.92
CA SER A 76 -20.36 -24.42 2.46
C SER A 76 -19.03 -24.69 3.16
N GLU A 77 -17.92 -24.17 2.63
CA GLU A 77 -16.59 -24.28 3.23
C GLU A 77 -16.51 -23.49 4.54
N ILE A 78 -17.07 -22.28 4.58
CA ILE A 78 -17.20 -21.46 5.79
C ILE A 78 -17.99 -22.21 6.86
N ALA A 79 -19.15 -22.78 6.50
CA ALA A 79 -19.98 -23.53 7.46
C ALA A 79 -19.27 -24.78 8.03
N GLN A 80 -18.42 -25.45 7.23
CA GLN A 80 -17.60 -26.56 7.72
C GLN A 80 -16.54 -26.07 8.71
N LEU A 81 -15.83 -24.99 8.40
CA LEU A 81 -14.83 -24.40 9.29
C LEU A 81 -15.46 -23.91 10.61
N GLU A 82 -16.63 -23.29 10.55
CA GLU A 82 -17.38 -22.88 11.74
C GLU A 82 -17.85 -24.08 12.58
N ALA A 83 -18.26 -25.18 11.94
CA ALA A 83 -18.65 -26.42 12.62
C ALA A 83 -17.46 -27.14 13.28
N GLU A 84 -16.27 -27.04 12.68
CA GLU A 84 -15.00 -27.47 13.27
C GLU A 84 -14.54 -26.56 14.42
N GLY A 85 -15.23 -25.43 14.65
CA GLY A 85 -14.99 -24.52 15.75
C GLY A 85 -14.00 -23.40 15.44
N TYR A 86 -13.58 -23.24 14.18
CA TYR A 86 -12.71 -22.14 13.79
C TYR A 86 -13.49 -20.84 13.70
N LYS A 87 -13.48 -20.09 14.81
CA LYS A 87 -14.08 -18.74 14.88
C LYS A 87 -13.00 -17.68 14.85
N VAL A 88 -13.22 -16.64 14.04
CA VAL A 88 -12.26 -15.53 13.87
C VAL A 88 -12.10 -14.75 15.18
N GLU A 89 -13.16 -14.66 15.98
CA GLU A 89 -13.18 -13.96 17.27
C GLU A 89 -12.29 -14.65 18.31
N GLU A 90 -12.15 -15.97 18.22
CA GLU A 90 -11.28 -16.72 19.14
C GLU A 90 -9.81 -16.40 18.88
N LEU A 91 -9.43 -16.10 17.64
CA LEU A 91 -8.07 -15.74 17.27
C LEU A 91 -7.66 -14.40 17.90
N GLU A 92 -8.51 -13.38 17.81
CA GLU A 92 -8.24 -12.08 18.40
C GLU A 92 -8.13 -12.17 19.94
N HIS A 93 -8.99 -12.99 20.56
CA HIS A 93 -8.92 -13.27 22.00
C HIS A 93 -7.61 -13.97 22.40
N HIS A 94 -7.14 -14.95 21.62
CA HIS A 94 -5.88 -15.63 21.89
C HIS A 94 -4.67 -14.71 21.69
N ILE A 95 -4.68 -13.86 20.65
CA ILE A 95 -3.64 -12.85 20.42
C ILE A 95 -3.57 -11.90 21.62
N LYS A 96 -4.72 -11.41 22.10
CA LYS A 96 -4.78 -10.53 23.26
C LYS A 96 -4.21 -11.19 24.52
N LYS A 97 -4.58 -12.44 24.79
CA LYS A 97 -4.05 -13.20 25.93
C LYS A 97 -2.54 -13.41 25.85
N LEU A 98 -2.00 -13.67 24.67
CA LEU A 98 -0.55 -13.80 24.48
C LEU A 98 0.17 -12.49 24.75
N HIS A 99 -0.38 -11.35 24.31
CA HIS A 99 0.17 -10.05 24.63
C HIS A 99 0.12 -9.77 26.14
N GLU A 100 -1.01 -10.02 26.79
CA GLU A 100 -1.16 -9.84 28.24
C GLU A 100 -0.18 -10.73 29.03
N TYR A 101 0.01 -11.99 28.59
CA TYR A 101 1.00 -12.88 29.16
C TYR A 101 2.43 -12.33 29.01
N ASN A 102 2.81 -11.94 27.79
CA ASN A 102 4.15 -11.42 27.51
C ASN A 102 4.42 -10.13 28.29
N ASP A 103 3.44 -9.22 28.38
CA ASP A 103 3.58 -7.97 29.12
C ASP A 103 3.88 -8.23 30.60
N ILE A 104 3.11 -9.12 31.25
CA ILE A 104 3.33 -9.50 32.65
C ILE A 104 4.68 -10.21 32.82
N LYS A 105 5.02 -11.12 31.90
CA LYS A 105 6.29 -11.85 31.90
C LYS A 105 7.48 -10.90 31.82
N ASP A 106 7.43 -9.93 30.91
CA ASP A 106 8.50 -8.94 30.69
C ASP A 106 8.67 -8.01 31.90
N ILE A 107 7.57 -7.56 32.49
CA ILE A 107 7.60 -6.81 33.76
C ILE A 107 8.23 -7.67 34.86
N GLY A 108 7.80 -8.93 34.99
CA GLY A 108 8.33 -9.89 35.95
C GLY A 108 9.84 -10.08 35.80
N GLN A 109 10.32 -10.29 34.58
CA GLN A 109 11.75 -10.44 34.27
C GLN A 109 12.55 -9.17 34.57
N SER A 110 12.01 -8.00 34.25
CA SER A 110 12.65 -6.72 34.56
C SER A 110 12.81 -6.53 36.07
N LEU A 111 11.78 -6.87 36.85
CA LEU A 111 11.83 -6.83 38.31
C LEU A 111 12.82 -7.86 38.85
N LEU A 112 12.81 -9.08 38.32
CA LEU A 112 13.71 -10.15 38.74
C LEU A 112 15.18 -9.79 38.49
N GLY A 113 15.48 -9.19 37.33
CA GLY A 113 16.82 -8.69 37.00
C GLY A 113 17.29 -7.58 37.95
N ARG A 114 16.39 -6.66 38.33
CA ARG A 114 16.70 -5.62 39.33
C ARG A 114 16.94 -6.21 40.72
N ILE A 115 16.12 -7.17 41.14
CA ILE A 115 16.28 -7.86 42.43
C ILE A 115 17.59 -8.65 42.47
N ALA A 116 17.95 -9.33 41.37
CA ALA A 116 19.21 -10.05 41.23
C ALA A 116 20.41 -9.11 41.39
N ALA A 117 20.39 -7.96 40.70
CA ALA A 117 21.44 -6.95 40.81
C ALA A 117 21.57 -6.40 42.24
N LEU A 118 20.45 -6.08 42.91
CA LEU A 118 20.46 -5.57 44.28
C LEU A 118 20.95 -6.59 45.30
N ARG A 119 20.63 -7.87 45.10
CA ARG A 119 21.03 -8.96 46.01
C ARG A 119 22.42 -9.54 45.70
N GLY A 120 23.02 -9.16 44.57
CA GLY A 120 24.25 -9.77 44.07
C GLY A 120 24.10 -11.26 43.75
N THR A 121 22.88 -11.72 43.46
CA THR A 121 22.60 -13.12 43.12
C THR A 121 22.34 -13.26 41.63
N THR A 122 22.44 -14.46 41.08
CA THR A 122 22.08 -14.67 39.68
C THR A 122 20.57 -14.70 39.51
N THR A 123 20.06 -14.32 38.33
CA THR A 123 18.64 -14.45 38.01
C THR A 123 18.19 -15.91 38.14
N ARG A 124 19.03 -16.87 37.74
CA ARG A 124 18.78 -18.31 37.87
C ARG A 124 18.48 -18.75 39.31
N ASP A 125 19.23 -18.24 40.29
CA ASP A 125 19.00 -18.55 41.71
C ASP A 125 17.66 -17.99 42.20
N LEU A 126 17.20 -16.87 41.64
CA LEU A 126 15.89 -16.31 41.96
C LEU A 126 14.76 -17.13 41.32
N TYR A 127 14.93 -17.65 40.11
CA TYR A 127 13.95 -18.54 39.51
C TYR A 127 13.67 -19.76 40.40
N THR A 128 14.71 -20.43 40.90
CA THR A 128 14.55 -21.56 41.84
C THR A 128 13.92 -21.13 43.16
N LYS A 129 14.21 -19.92 43.66
CA LYS A 129 13.64 -19.42 44.92
C LYS A 129 12.15 -19.04 44.83
N PHE A 130 11.69 -18.66 43.65
CA PHE A 130 10.30 -18.27 43.41
C PHE A 130 9.50 -19.38 42.71
N ASP A 131 10.03 -20.61 42.68
CA ASP A 131 9.42 -21.78 42.01
C ASP A 131 9.03 -21.50 40.54
N LEU A 132 9.86 -20.71 39.85
CA LEU A 132 9.70 -20.39 38.43
C LEU A 132 10.46 -21.42 37.60
N ALA A 133 9.81 -21.96 36.57
CA ALA A 133 10.48 -22.76 35.55
C ALA A 133 11.32 -21.85 34.64
N LEU A 134 12.50 -22.33 34.23
CA LEU A 134 13.33 -21.69 33.20
C LEU A 134 12.92 -22.09 31.79
N ASP A 135 12.13 -23.14 31.69
CA ASP A 135 11.60 -23.68 30.44
C ASP A 135 10.22 -23.05 30.22
N ASP A 136 10.09 -22.30 29.13
CA ASP A 136 8.85 -21.66 28.67
C ASP A 136 8.41 -22.27 27.35
#